data_AF-A0A7S0WF07-F1
#
_entry.id   AF-A0A7S0WF07-F1
#
_cell.length_a   1.000
_cell.length_b   1.000
_cell.length_c   1.000
_cell.angle_alpha   90.00
_cell.angle_beta   90.00
_cell.angle_gamma   90.00
#
_symmetry.space_group_name_H-M   'P 1'
#
loop_
_entity.id
_entity.type
_entity.pdbx_description
1 polymer ?
#
loop_
_entity_poly.entity_id
_entity_poly.type
_entity_poly.pdbx_seq_one_letter_code
_entity_poly.pdbx_strand_id
1 'polypeptide(L)'
;HSINTVAVVDSRISMAMRTLLAVLAAVVVMSVHAVPVALTPEAPEKPACKTCMTMVENIQSVVKSANQTYEESCMKFIDVNVCDKLPADVQENCKSVVSQEIPDIWAQIINDYLDPKTTCDKLSLCTLEAPPSPDVQCKLCKKAASWLDKNIFEDPDVEAKVALRLKEVCAKLADKGKEIEKKCEDIIDDDIADMMAQIGKQLATDLCRDIGACTGPGPTPKPTPKP
;
A
#
# COMPACT_ATOMS: atom_id res chain seq x y z
N HIS A 1 -27.58 -31.02 49.64
CA HIS A 1 -27.57 -32.33 48.98
C HIS A 1 -27.30 -32.09 47.49
N SER A 2 -26.03 -32.04 47.11
CA SER A 2 -25.25 -33.13 46.43
C SER A 2 -25.83 -33.44 45.03
N ILE A 3 -25.25 -32.92 43.95
CA ILE A 3 -24.01 -33.33 43.25
C ILE A 3 -24.18 -34.65 42.45
N ASN A 4 -23.74 -34.59 41.19
CA ASN A 4 -23.14 -35.63 40.33
C ASN A 4 -23.99 -36.24 39.22
N THR A 5 -23.62 -35.88 37.97
CA THR A 5 -23.27 -36.83 36.89
C THR A 5 -22.59 -36.07 35.75
N VAL A 6 -21.34 -35.64 35.92
CA VAL A 6 -20.32 -35.61 34.85
C VAL A 6 -18.94 -35.65 35.53
N ALA A 7 -18.57 -36.81 36.04
CA ALA A 7 -17.20 -37.12 36.43
C ALA A 7 -16.86 -38.51 35.88
N VAL A 8 -15.61 -38.69 35.49
CA VAL A 8 -14.98 -39.93 34.99
C VAL A 8 -15.06 -40.14 33.46
N VAL A 9 -14.48 -39.20 32.73
CA VAL A 9 -13.41 -39.46 31.73
C VAL A 9 -12.45 -38.26 31.84
N ASP A 10 -11.85 -38.07 33.01
CA ASP A 10 -10.55 -38.65 33.40
C ASP A 10 -9.40 -38.08 32.55
N SER A 11 -8.85 -36.95 33.00
CA SER A 11 -7.65 -36.92 33.87
C SER A 11 -6.33 -37.39 33.24
N ARG A 12 -6.28 -37.59 31.92
CA ARG A 12 -5.00 -37.80 31.19
C ARG A 12 -4.45 -36.54 30.51
N ILE A 13 -5.30 -35.54 30.26
CA ILE A 13 -4.95 -34.36 29.43
C ILE A 13 -4.34 -33.22 30.28
N SER A 14 -4.61 -33.15 31.58
CA SER A 14 -4.18 -32.02 32.43
C SER A 14 -2.72 -32.10 32.90
N MET A 15 -2.16 -33.30 33.16
CA MET A 15 -0.75 -33.43 33.55
C MET A 15 0.21 -33.31 32.36
N ALA A 16 -0.14 -33.90 31.21
CA ALA A 16 0.68 -33.82 29.99
C ALA A 16 0.79 -32.37 29.48
N MET A 17 -0.28 -31.58 29.58
CA MET A 17 -0.29 -30.19 29.13
C MET A 17 0.48 -29.24 30.07
N ARG A 18 0.49 -29.53 31.39
CA ARG A 18 1.28 -28.77 32.38
C ARG A 18 2.78 -29.09 32.31
N THR A 19 3.16 -30.32 31.96
CA THR A 19 4.57 -30.66 31.69
C THR A 19 5.04 -30.18 30.31
N LEU A 20 4.17 -30.15 29.29
CA LEU A 20 4.50 -29.53 27.99
C LEU A 20 4.80 -28.04 28.12
N LEU A 21 4.01 -27.30 28.92
CA LEU A 21 4.22 -25.87 29.16
C LEU A 21 5.52 -25.58 29.94
N ALA A 22 5.93 -26.46 30.85
CA ALA A 22 7.19 -26.32 31.59
C ALA A 22 8.43 -26.70 30.76
N VAL A 23 8.32 -27.68 29.85
CA VAL A 23 9.43 -28.08 28.96
C VAL A 23 9.62 -27.06 27.83
N LEU A 24 8.54 -26.46 27.30
CA LEU A 24 8.63 -25.39 26.30
C LEU A 24 9.28 -24.11 26.85
N ALA A 25 9.08 -23.80 28.14
CA ALA A 25 9.76 -22.66 28.77
C ALA A 25 11.27 -22.90 28.99
N ALA A 26 11.72 -24.15 29.10
CA ALA A 26 13.13 -24.49 29.31
C ALA A 26 13.93 -24.68 27.99
N VAL A 27 13.28 -25.11 26.90
CA VAL A 27 13.95 -25.30 25.59
C VAL A 27 14.18 -23.97 24.86
N VAL A 28 13.35 -22.94 25.11
CA VAL A 28 13.48 -21.63 24.44
C VAL A 28 14.65 -20.78 24.98
N VAL A 29 15.27 -21.16 26.12
CA VAL A 29 16.35 -20.37 26.75
C VAL A 29 17.76 -20.84 26.36
N MET A 30 17.95 -21.94 25.62
CA MET A 30 19.29 -22.50 25.34
C MET A 30 19.63 -22.81 23.87
N SER A 31 19.03 -22.12 22.88
CA SER A 31 19.51 -22.24 21.48
C SER A 31 19.50 -20.96 20.65
N VAL A 32 19.20 -19.80 21.24
CA VAL A 32 19.76 -18.53 20.74
C VAL A 32 21.23 -18.46 21.15
N HIS A 33 22.06 -19.31 20.53
CA HIS A 33 23.39 -18.84 20.22
C HIS A 33 23.15 -17.63 19.33
N ALA A 34 23.52 -16.46 19.82
CA ALA A 34 23.69 -15.29 18.98
C ALA A 34 24.59 -15.73 17.83
N VAL A 35 24.00 -16.08 16.70
CA VAL A 35 24.69 -15.96 15.42
C VAL A 35 25.02 -14.48 15.40
N PRO A 36 26.30 -14.08 15.50
CA PRO A 36 26.61 -12.71 15.19
C PRO A 36 26.10 -12.55 13.78
N VAL A 37 25.04 -11.75 13.61
CA VAL A 37 24.75 -11.11 12.33
C VAL A 37 26.04 -10.37 12.06
N ALA A 38 26.94 -11.02 11.34
CA ALA A 38 28.09 -10.37 10.78
C ALA A 38 27.46 -9.33 9.89
N LEU A 39 27.43 -8.09 10.39
CA LEU A 39 27.30 -6.90 9.59
C LEU A 39 28.53 -6.96 8.67
N THR A 40 28.43 -7.75 7.60
CA THR A 40 29.25 -7.50 6.42
C THR A 40 29.01 -6.04 6.12
N PRO A 41 30.03 -5.18 6.13
CA PRO A 41 29.84 -3.81 5.71
C PRO A 41 29.20 -3.89 4.33
N GLU A 42 27.95 -3.44 4.21
CA GLU A 42 27.37 -3.18 2.89
C GLU A 42 28.43 -2.37 2.15
N ALA A 43 28.84 -2.85 0.97
CA ALA A 43 29.72 -2.08 0.12
C ALA A 43 29.14 -0.65 0.05
N PRO A 44 29.97 0.40 0.16
CA PRO A 44 29.48 1.76 0.28
C PRO A 44 28.45 2.02 -0.82
N GLU A 45 27.22 2.31 -0.39
CA GLU A 45 26.08 2.47 -1.28
C GLU A 45 26.41 3.53 -2.34
N LYS A 46 26.24 3.19 -3.62
CA LYS A 46 26.67 4.06 -4.70
C LYS A 46 25.91 5.40 -4.65
N PRO A 47 26.55 6.55 -4.90
CA PRO A 47 25.89 7.86 -4.81
C PRO A 47 24.59 8.00 -5.61
N ALA A 48 24.50 7.35 -6.77
CA ALA A 48 23.29 7.35 -7.58
C ALA A 48 22.16 6.49 -6.98
N CYS A 49 22.49 5.37 -6.33
CA CYS A 49 21.54 4.52 -5.61
C CYS A 49 20.90 5.32 -4.48
N LYS A 50 21.73 5.95 -3.63
CA LYS A 50 21.29 6.76 -2.52
C LYS A 50 20.39 7.91 -2.96
N THR A 51 20.79 8.61 -4.02
CA THR A 51 19.98 9.71 -4.60
C THR A 51 18.62 9.20 -5.08
N CYS A 52 18.60 8.04 -5.74
CA CYS A 52 17.36 7.42 -6.18
C CYS A 52 16.47 7.01 -5.00
N MET A 53 17.04 6.35 -4.00
CA MET A 53 16.26 5.87 -2.85
C MET A 53 15.63 7.03 -2.10
N THR A 54 16.38 8.10 -1.84
CA THR A 54 15.83 9.34 -1.28
C THR A 54 14.72 9.94 -2.16
N MET A 55 14.86 9.85 -3.48
CA MET A 55 13.82 10.32 -4.40
C MET A 55 12.56 9.46 -4.32
N VAL A 56 12.68 8.13 -4.24
CA VAL A 56 11.52 7.24 -4.09
C VAL A 56 10.87 7.41 -2.71
N GLU A 57 11.64 7.61 -1.65
CA GLU A 57 11.12 7.96 -0.33
C GLU A 57 10.35 9.28 -0.36
N ASN A 58 10.87 10.28 -1.08
CA ASN A 58 10.16 11.55 -1.29
C ASN A 58 8.89 11.36 -2.12
N ILE A 59 8.90 10.48 -3.13
CA ILE A 59 7.70 10.11 -3.89
C ILE A 59 6.68 9.46 -2.95
N GLN A 60 7.08 8.46 -2.17
CA GLN A 60 6.20 7.82 -1.19
C GLN A 60 5.63 8.86 -0.23
N SER A 61 6.47 9.76 0.29
CA SER A 61 6.04 10.85 1.17
C SER A 61 5.06 11.79 0.45
N VAL A 62 5.28 12.16 -0.80
CA VAL A 62 4.39 13.06 -1.55
C VAL A 62 3.06 12.41 -1.86
N VAL A 63 3.09 11.17 -2.33
CA VAL A 63 1.90 10.39 -2.70
C VAL A 63 1.09 9.99 -1.45
N LYS A 64 1.73 9.87 -0.28
CA LYS A 64 1.08 9.66 1.02
C LYS A 64 0.68 10.95 1.75
N SER A 65 1.42 12.05 1.60
CA SER A 65 1.38 13.16 2.56
C SER A 65 1.46 14.58 2.01
N ALA A 66 1.72 14.84 0.72
CA ALA A 66 2.03 16.21 0.32
C ALA A 66 0.92 17.02 -0.35
N ASN A 67 -0.23 16.46 -0.76
CA ASN A 67 -1.25 17.33 -1.37
C ASN A 67 -2.66 16.78 -1.54
N GLN A 68 -3.10 15.76 -0.78
CA GLN A 68 -4.45 15.22 -0.91
C GLN A 68 -4.79 14.66 -2.31
N THR A 69 -4.01 14.92 -3.37
CA THR A 69 -4.51 14.89 -4.76
C THR A 69 -4.65 13.48 -5.29
N TYR A 70 -3.70 12.59 -5.00
CA TYR A 70 -3.72 11.22 -5.49
C TYR A 70 -4.65 10.32 -4.65
N GLU A 71 -4.58 10.43 -3.32
CA GLU A 71 -5.51 9.77 -2.40
C GLU A 71 -6.94 10.28 -2.60
N GLU A 72 -7.18 11.59 -2.67
CA GLU A 72 -8.51 12.16 -3.00
C GLU A 72 -8.95 11.74 -4.39
N SER A 73 -8.05 11.57 -5.36
CA SER A 73 -8.44 11.06 -6.67
C SER A 73 -8.97 9.63 -6.57
N CYS A 74 -8.32 8.78 -5.75
CA CYS A 74 -8.81 7.45 -5.43
C CYS A 74 -10.16 7.50 -4.70
N MET A 75 -10.27 8.27 -3.62
CA MET A 75 -11.52 8.44 -2.87
C MET A 75 -12.65 8.96 -3.76
N LYS A 76 -12.41 10.02 -4.53
CA LYS A 76 -13.38 10.63 -5.44
C LYS A 76 -13.80 9.67 -6.53
N PHE A 77 -12.87 8.87 -7.05
CA PHE A 77 -13.19 7.84 -8.01
C PHE A 77 -14.20 6.86 -7.41
N ILE A 78 -13.94 6.37 -6.19
CA ILE A 78 -14.83 5.39 -5.54
C ILE A 78 -16.16 6.05 -5.18
N ASP A 79 -16.16 7.29 -4.70
CA ASP A 79 -17.39 8.03 -4.40
C ASP A 79 -18.29 8.16 -5.64
N VAL A 80 -17.73 8.60 -6.77
CA VAL A 80 -18.47 8.89 -8.00
C VAL A 80 -18.85 7.61 -8.76
N ASN A 81 -17.91 6.67 -8.86
CA ASN A 81 -18.11 5.49 -9.70
C ASN A 81 -18.72 4.33 -8.93
N VAL A 82 -18.52 4.24 -7.61
CA VAL A 82 -19.07 3.16 -6.78
C VAL A 82 -20.22 3.67 -5.94
N CYS A 83 -19.96 4.57 -4.99
CA CYS A 83 -20.95 4.95 -3.98
C CYS A 83 -22.19 5.62 -4.59
N ASP A 84 -22.04 6.54 -5.53
CA ASP A 84 -23.16 7.22 -6.19
C ASP A 84 -24.00 6.30 -7.10
N LYS A 85 -23.45 5.14 -7.50
CA LYS A 85 -24.16 4.11 -8.26
C LYS A 85 -24.93 3.13 -7.35
N LEU A 86 -24.73 3.16 -6.04
CA LEU A 86 -25.49 2.35 -5.07
C LEU A 86 -26.89 2.93 -4.80
N PRO A 87 -27.82 2.13 -4.24
CA PRO A 87 -29.12 2.62 -3.78
C PRO A 87 -29.00 3.84 -2.86
N ALA A 88 -29.94 4.79 -2.99
CA ALA A 88 -29.88 6.09 -2.33
C ALA A 88 -29.72 6.01 -0.80
N ASP A 89 -30.32 5.00 -0.18
CA ASP A 89 -30.27 4.73 1.27
C ASP A 89 -28.92 4.19 1.76
N VAL A 90 -27.99 3.85 0.85
CA VAL A 90 -26.66 3.30 1.18
C VAL A 90 -25.50 4.23 0.80
N GLN A 91 -25.74 5.24 -0.05
CA GLN A 91 -24.67 6.10 -0.58
C GLN A 91 -23.86 6.79 0.52
N GLU A 92 -24.52 7.35 1.53
CA GLU A 92 -23.83 8.04 2.64
C GLU A 92 -22.99 7.07 3.47
N ASN A 93 -23.48 5.86 3.70
CA ASN A 93 -22.70 4.83 4.38
C ASN A 93 -21.47 4.42 3.56
N CYS A 94 -21.64 4.21 2.25
CA CYS A 94 -20.52 3.91 1.36
C CYS A 94 -19.43 4.98 1.43
N LYS A 95 -19.80 6.26 1.30
CA LYS A 95 -18.85 7.38 1.39
C LYS A 95 -18.16 7.45 2.76
N SER A 96 -18.89 7.12 3.82
CA SER A 96 -18.32 7.04 5.17
C SER A 96 -17.27 5.94 5.27
N VAL A 97 -17.56 4.73 4.77
CA VAL A 97 -16.59 3.63 4.72
C VAL A 97 -15.38 4.02 3.87
N VAL A 98 -15.59 4.58 2.67
CA VAL A 98 -14.50 5.07 1.80
C VAL A 98 -13.58 6.03 2.55
N SER A 99 -14.14 7.01 3.26
CA SER A 99 -13.36 7.98 4.04
C SER A 99 -12.54 7.37 5.19
N GLN A 100 -12.93 6.20 5.70
CA GLN A 100 -12.25 5.51 6.78
C GLN A 100 -11.21 4.51 6.28
N GLU A 101 -11.49 3.84 5.17
CA GLU A 101 -10.69 2.70 4.69
C GLU A 101 -9.62 3.09 3.67
N ILE A 102 -9.94 4.03 2.78
CA ILE A 102 -9.05 4.37 1.67
C ILE A 102 -7.69 4.93 2.11
N PRO A 103 -7.57 5.76 3.17
CA PRO A 103 -6.25 6.23 3.60
C PRO A 103 -5.28 5.08 3.92
N ASP A 104 -5.75 4.07 4.66
CA ASP A 104 -4.94 2.92 5.05
C ASP A 104 -4.69 1.96 3.88
N ILE A 105 -5.69 1.71 3.03
CA ILE A 105 -5.54 0.90 1.82
C ILE A 105 -4.53 1.56 0.86
N TRP A 106 -4.63 2.88 0.68
CA TRP A 106 -3.73 3.67 -0.16
C TRP A 106 -2.30 3.59 0.35
N ALA A 107 -2.08 3.83 1.64
CA ALA A 107 -0.75 3.74 2.24
C ALA A 107 -0.13 2.34 2.06
N GLN A 108 -0.93 1.28 2.20
CA GLN A 108 -0.50 -0.10 1.96
C GLN A 108 -0.13 -0.36 0.50
N ILE A 109 -0.97 0.08 -0.46
CA ILE A 109 -0.66 -0.04 -1.90
C ILE A 109 0.66 0.66 -2.22
N ILE A 110 0.87 1.89 -1.73
CA ILE A 110 2.11 2.62 -1.96
C ILE A 110 3.32 1.89 -1.36
N ASN A 111 3.19 1.30 -0.18
CA ASN A 111 4.27 0.52 0.42
C ASN A 111 4.61 -0.74 -0.38
N ASP A 112 3.59 -1.46 -0.87
CA ASP A 112 3.78 -2.72 -1.58
C ASP A 112 4.45 -2.52 -2.95
N TYR A 113 4.19 -1.39 -3.61
CA TYR A 113 4.61 -1.16 -5.00
C TYR A 113 5.74 -0.15 -5.17
N LEU A 114 6.01 0.70 -4.18
CA LEU A 114 7.05 1.73 -4.28
C LEU A 114 8.16 1.56 -3.23
N ASP A 115 8.67 0.34 -3.06
CA ASP A 115 9.88 0.10 -2.25
C ASP A 115 11.10 0.83 -2.86
N PRO A 116 11.81 1.70 -2.12
CA PRO A 116 12.92 2.50 -2.64
C PRO A 116 14.03 1.66 -3.28
N LYS A 117 14.47 0.60 -2.60
CA LYS A 117 15.57 -0.22 -3.08
C LYS A 117 15.18 -0.99 -4.34
N THR A 118 14.07 -1.71 -4.30
CA THR A 118 13.57 -2.50 -5.44
C THR A 118 13.30 -1.61 -6.65
N THR A 119 12.72 -0.44 -6.44
CA THR A 119 12.46 0.53 -7.51
C THR A 119 13.78 1.01 -8.12
N CYS A 120 14.75 1.41 -7.30
CA CYS A 120 16.04 1.92 -7.77
C CYS A 120 16.93 0.85 -8.44
N ASP A 121 16.82 -0.40 -7.99
CA ASP A 121 17.46 -1.55 -8.63
C ASP A 121 16.84 -1.83 -10.00
N LYS A 122 15.50 -1.86 -10.11
CA LYS A 122 14.78 -2.05 -11.39
C LYS A 122 15.09 -0.93 -12.39
N LEU A 123 15.30 0.30 -11.90
CA LEU A 123 15.74 1.43 -12.71
C LEU A 123 17.25 1.39 -13.06
N SER A 124 17.99 0.39 -12.56
CA SER A 124 19.44 0.23 -12.71
C SER A 124 20.29 1.37 -12.14
N LEU A 125 19.72 2.21 -11.27
CA LEU A 125 20.39 3.37 -10.69
C LEU A 125 21.40 2.99 -9.61
N CYS A 126 21.16 1.86 -8.95
CA CYS A 126 22.08 1.32 -7.96
C CYS A 126 23.36 0.72 -8.54
N THR A 127 23.49 0.68 -9.88
CA THR A 127 24.72 0.27 -10.57
C THR A 127 25.65 1.46 -10.89
N LEU A 128 25.14 2.70 -10.84
CA LEU A 128 25.85 3.91 -11.29
C LEU A 128 26.70 4.55 -10.19
N GLU A 129 27.90 4.99 -10.55
CA GLU A 129 28.89 5.55 -9.60
C GLU A 129 28.71 7.07 -9.34
N ALA A 130 28.15 7.83 -10.30
CA ALA A 130 28.07 9.28 -10.23
C ALA A 130 26.63 9.79 -10.02
N PRO A 131 26.42 10.79 -9.15
CA PRO A 131 25.10 11.40 -8.98
C PRO A 131 24.70 12.20 -10.25
N PRO A 132 23.41 12.16 -10.66
CA PRO A 132 22.95 12.83 -11.87
C PRO A 132 22.94 14.36 -11.71
N SER A 133 23.32 15.09 -12.77
CA SER A 133 23.12 16.55 -12.84
C SER A 133 21.62 16.91 -12.84
N PRO A 134 21.21 18.15 -12.54
CA PRO A 134 19.79 18.53 -12.51
C PRO A 134 19.00 18.19 -13.79
N ASP A 135 19.60 18.40 -14.97
CA ASP A 135 18.98 18.02 -16.25
C ASP A 135 18.85 16.50 -16.40
N VAL A 136 19.81 15.74 -15.87
CA VAL A 136 19.76 14.28 -15.86
C VAL A 136 18.73 13.80 -14.84
N GLN A 137 18.56 14.47 -13.69
CA GLN A 137 17.54 14.17 -12.68
C GLN A 137 16.13 14.29 -13.25
N CYS A 138 15.81 15.38 -13.98
CA CYS A 138 14.50 15.53 -14.60
C CYS A 138 14.23 14.44 -15.64
N LYS A 139 15.20 14.16 -16.53
CA LYS A 139 15.07 13.10 -17.54
C LYS A 139 14.91 11.72 -16.91
N LEU A 140 15.66 11.46 -15.85
CA LEU A 140 15.62 10.21 -15.13
C LEU A 140 14.29 10.04 -14.40
N CYS A 141 13.80 11.09 -13.75
CA CYS A 141 12.48 11.10 -13.13
C CYS A 141 11.38 10.75 -14.14
N LYS A 142 11.37 11.41 -15.31
CA LYS A 142 10.37 11.15 -16.34
C LYS A 142 10.42 9.71 -16.84
N LYS A 143 11.63 9.16 -16.97
CA LYS A 143 11.81 7.75 -17.34
C LYS A 143 11.31 6.81 -16.25
N ALA A 144 11.58 7.13 -14.98
CA ALA A 144 11.08 6.38 -13.84
C ALA A 144 9.55 6.43 -13.73
N ALA A 145 8.95 7.62 -13.86
CA ALA A 145 7.50 7.80 -13.87
C ALA A 145 6.83 7.02 -15.01
N SER A 146 7.41 7.05 -16.22
CA SER A 146 6.92 6.23 -17.33
C SER A 146 7.09 4.73 -17.11
N TRP A 147 8.14 4.31 -16.39
CA TRP A 147 8.30 2.91 -16.00
C TRP A 147 7.23 2.48 -14.99
N LEU A 148 6.95 3.33 -13.99
CA LEU A 148 5.90 3.09 -13.00
C LEU A 148 4.52 2.98 -13.65
N ASP A 149 4.18 3.91 -14.53
CA ASP A 149 2.94 3.90 -15.32
C ASP A 149 2.73 2.52 -15.98
N LYS A 150 3.73 2.05 -16.73
CA LYS A 150 3.64 0.79 -17.48
C LYS A 150 3.72 -0.49 -16.67
N ASN A 151 4.47 -0.50 -15.57
CA ASN A 151 4.79 -1.72 -14.83
C ASN A 151 4.02 -1.85 -13.50
N ILE A 152 3.25 -0.82 -13.14
CA ILE A 152 2.46 -0.78 -11.91
C ILE A 152 1.02 -0.38 -12.24
N PHE A 153 0.80 0.72 -12.96
CA PHE A 153 -0.55 1.24 -13.19
C PHE A 153 -1.27 0.57 -14.37
N GLU A 154 -0.53 0.09 -15.37
CA GLU A 154 -1.06 -0.69 -16.49
C GLU A 154 -0.83 -2.21 -16.32
N ASP A 155 -0.31 -2.65 -15.17
CA ASP A 155 0.00 -4.06 -14.92
C ASP A 155 -1.25 -4.81 -14.38
N PRO A 156 -1.73 -5.86 -15.06
CA PRO A 156 -2.95 -6.56 -14.68
C PRO A 156 -2.85 -7.33 -13.36
N ASP A 157 -1.65 -7.78 -12.97
CA ASP A 157 -1.46 -8.46 -11.68
C ASP A 157 -1.52 -7.45 -10.53
N VAL A 158 -1.02 -6.22 -10.76
CA VAL A 158 -1.16 -5.11 -9.82
C VAL A 158 -2.61 -4.68 -9.71
N GLU A 159 -3.29 -4.51 -10.84
CA GLU A 159 -4.72 -4.17 -10.91
C GLU A 159 -5.56 -5.17 -10.10
N ALA A 160 -5.37 -6.46 -10.32
CA ALA A 160 -6.10 -7.51 -9.59
C ALA A 160 -5.88 -7.44 -8.07
N LYS A 161 -4.65 -7.15 -7.63
CA LYS A 161 -4.34 -6.99 -6.20
C LYS A 161 -4.94 -5.72 -5.61
N VAL A 162 -4.95 -4.62 -6.35
CA VAL A 162 -5.60 -3.37 -5.91
C VAL A 162 -7.10 -3.58 -5.84
N ALA A 163 -7.72 -4.21 -6.84
CA ALA A 163 -9.13 -4.56 -6.85
C ALA A 163 -9.51 -5.39 -5.61
N LEU A 164 -8.72 -6.40 -5.26
CA LEU A 164 -8.95 -7.20 -4.05
C LEU A 164 -8.98 -6.36 -2.77
N ARG A 165 -8.04 -5.43 -2.60
CA ARG A 165 -8.02 -4.53 -1.43
C ARG A 165 -9.23 -3.59 -1.42
N LEU A 166 -9.66 -3.09 -2.58
CA LEU A 166 -10.85 -2.25 -2.67
C LEU A 166 -12.14 -3.03 -2.42
N LYS A 167 -12.20 -4.32 -2.76
CA LYS A 167 -13.34 -5.18 -2.40
C LYS A 167 -13.50 -5.38 -0.90
N GLU A 168 -12.44 -5.21 -0.09
CA GLU A 168 -12.57 -5.18 1.37
C GLU A 168 -13.44 -4.01 1.85
N VAL A 169 -13.48 -2.89 1.10
CA VAL A 169 -14.40 -1.77 1.33
C VAL A 169 -15.84 -2.21 1.06
N CYS A 170 -16.08 -2.95 -0.03
CA CYS A 170 -17.41 -3.50 -0.35
C CYS A 170 -17.89 -4.50 0.69
N ALA A 171 -17.00 -5.34 1.23
CA ALA A 171 -17.33 -6.29 2.29
C ALA A 171 -17.84 -5.61 3.57
N LYS A 172 -17.43 -4.34 3.83
CA LYS A 172 -17.94 -3.53 4.94
C LYS A 172 -19.37 -3.01 4.74
N LEU A 173 -19.93 -3.15 3.53
CA LEU A 173 -21.32 -2.84 3.21
C LEU A 173 -22.24 -4.08 3.25
N ALA A 174 -21.70 -5.25 3.63
CA ALA A 174 -22.45 -6.51 3.69
C ALA A 174 -23.69 -6.44 4.60
N ASP A 175 -23.67 -5.60 5.63
CA ASP A 175 -24.79 -5.37 6.55
C ASP A 175 -26.00 -4.71 5.86
N LYS A 176 -25.78 -4.05 4.72
CA LYS A 176 -26.82 -3.46 3.86
C LYS A 176 -27.41 -4.45 2.86
N GLY A 177 -26.82 -5.63 2.73
CA GLY A 177 -27.32 -6.74 1.92
C GLY A 177 -26.30 -7.26 0.91
N LYS A 178 -26.32 -8.57 0.66
CA LYS A 178 -25.37 -9.23 -0.25
C LYS A 178 -25.43 -8.75 -1.69
N GLU A 179 -26.59 -8.29 -2.16
CA GLU A 179 -26.72 -7.68 -3.48
C GLU A 179 -25.99 -6.33 -3.59
N ILE A 180 -25.85 -5.60 -2.48
CA ILE A 180 -25.15 -4.31 -2.45
C ILE A 180 -23.64 -4.51 -2.44
N GLU A 181 -23.16 -5.44 -1.62
CA GLU A 181 -21.77 -5.91 -1.64
C GLU A 181 -21.38 -6.35 -3.05
N LYS A 182 -22.17 -7.24 -3.66
CA LYS A 182 -21.90 -7.72 -5.01
C LYS A 182 -21.89 -6.58 -6.04
N LYS A 183 -22.88 -5.68 -6.01
CA LYS A 183 -22.92 -4.53 -6.93
C LYS A 183 -21.70 -3.63 -6.78
N CYS A 184 -21.22 -3.43 -5.55
CA CYS A 184 -20.00 -2.68 -5.27
C CYS A 184 -18.78 -3.38 -5.88
N GLU A 185 -18.65 -4.70 -5.70
CA GLU A 185 -17.56 -5.50 -6.28
C GLU A 185 -17.58 -5.50 -7.81
N ASP A 186 -18.75 -5.66 -8.42
CA ASP A 186 -18.92 -5.66 -9.88
C ASP A 186 -18.44 -4.31 -10.48
N ILE A 187 -18.77 -3.19 -9.83
CA ILE A 187 -18.29 -1.87 -10.27
C ILE A 187 -16.77 -1.74 -10.16
N ILE A 188 -16.17 -2.26 -9.07
CA ILE A 188 -14.72 -2.24 -8.92
C ILE A 188 -14.09 -3.04 -10.06
N ASP A 189 -14.59 -4.23 -10.35
CA ASP A 189 -14.06 -5.07 -11.43
C ASP A 189 -14.18 -4.40 -12.81
N ASP A 190 -15.26 -3.65 -13.06
CA ASP A 190 -15.49 -2.97 -14.32
C ASP A 190 -14.64 -1.69 -14.49
N ASP A 191 -14.46 -0.91 -13.42
CA ASP A 191 -13.90 0.45 -13.51
C ASP A 191 -12.45 0.57 -12.97
N ILE A 192 -11.87 -0.47 -12.33
CA ILE A 192 -10.55 -0.40 -11.68
C ILE A 192 -9.40 -0.07 -12.65
N ALA A 193 -9.40 -0.64 -13.84
CA ALA A 193 -8.40 -0.37 -14.87
C ALA A 193 -8.36 1.12 -15.22
N ASP A 194 -9.53 1.75 -15.38
CA ASP A 194 -9.66 3.16 -15.69
C ASP A 194 -9.18 4.05 -14.52
N MET A 195 -9.42 3.65 -13.27
CA MET A 195 -8.89 4.36 -12.10
C MET A 195 -7.35 4.34 -12.11
N MET A 196 -6.77 3.14 -12.26
CA MET A 196 -5.32 2.93 -12.22
C MET A 196 -4.63 3.71 -13.34
N ALA A 197 -5.16 3.65 -14.57
CA ALA A 197 -4.65 4.40 -15.71
C ALA A 197 -4.72 5.92 -15.51
N GLN A 198 -5.80 6.44 -14.90
CA GLN A 198 -5.90 7.88 -14.61
C GLN A 198 -4.86 8.34 -13.59
N ILE A 199 -4.63 7.57 -12.54
CA ILE A 199 -3.61 7.85 -11.53
C ILE A 199 -2.20 7.79 -12.15
N GLY A 200 -1.92 6.75 -12.94
CA GLY A 200 -0.65 6.60 -13.66
C GLY A 200 -0.35 7.81 -14.57
N LYS A 201 -1.36 8.27 -15.32
CA LYS A 201 -1.26 9.46 -16.16
C LYS A 201 -1.00 10.76 -15.39
N GLN A 202 -1.66 10.94 -14.23
CA GLN A 202 -1.40 12.10 -13.36
C GLN A 202 0.04 12.07 -12.84
N LEU A 203 0.51 10.90 -12.37
CA LEU A 203 1.89 10.73 -11.92
C LEU A 203 2.89 11.01 -13.05
N ALA A 204 2.66 10.50 -14.26
CA ALA A 204 3.53 10.77 -15.39
C ALA A 204 3.64 12.27 -15.74
N THR A 205 2.59 13.05 -15.44
CA THR A 205 2.50 14.47 -15.78
C THR A 205 3.09 15.37 -14.70
N ASP A 206 2.74 15.13 -13.44
CA ASP A 206 2.94 16.09 -12.35
C ASP A 206 4.00 15.65 -11.34
N LEU A 207 4.21 14.34 -11.14
CA LEU A 207 5.11 13.80 -10.11
C LEU A 207 6.50 14.42 -10.13
N CYS A 208 7.13 14.53 -11.30
CA CYS A 208 8.49 15.04 -11.41
C CYS A 208 8.63 16.53 -11.08
N ARG A 209 7.53 17.28 -11.17
CA ARG A 209 7.50 18.68 -10.70
C ARG A 209 7.19 18.74 -9.21
N ASP A 210 6.23 17.94 -8.76
CA ASP A 210 5.82 17.87 -7.35
C ASP A 210 6.99 17.51 -6.43
N ILE A 211 7.87 16.61 -6.87
CA ILE A 211 9.08 16.23 -6.11
C ILE A 211 10.30 17.13 -6.39
N GLY A 212 10.15 18.18 -7.20
CA GLY A 212 11.19 19.17 -7.49
C GLY A 212 12.30 18.70 -8.45
N ALA A 213 12.16 17.55 -9.10
CA ALA A 213 13.17 17.00 -10.01
C ALA A 213 13.24 17.72 -11.37
N CYS A 214 12.16 18.40 -11.78
CA CYS A 214 12.07 19.18 -13.01
C CYS A 214 11.72 20.65 -12.72
N THR A 215 12.40 21.60 -13.37
CA THR A 215 12.08 23.03 -13.32
C THR A 215 11.11 23.42 -14.46
N GLY A 216 10.02 24.12 -14.13
CA GLY A 216 8.99 24.59 -15.08
C GLY A 216 7.72 25.04 -14.36
N PRO A 217 6.78 25.76 -15.01
CA PRO A 217 5.51 26.13 -14.38
C PRO A 217 4.73 24.85 -14.05
N GLY A 218 4.55 24.57 -12.76
CA GLY A 218 3.72 23.46 -12.28
C GLY A 218 2.23 23.74 -12.42
N PRO A 219 1.35 22.73 -12.24
CA PRO A 219 -0.04 23.00 -11.92
C PRO A 219 -0.10 23.90 -10.67
N THR A 220 -0.99 24.88 -10.68
CA THR A 220 -1.23 25.73 -9.49
C THR A 220 -1.53 24.86 -8.29
N PRO A 221 -0.95 25.14 -7.10
CA PRO A 221 -1.30 24.44 -5.87
C PRO A 221 -2.82 24.41 -5.73
N LYS A 222 -3.42 23.22 -5.64
CA LYS A 222 -4.83 23.09 -5.29
C LYS A 222 -4.95 23.67 -3.88
N PRO A 223 -5.86 24.64 -3.63
CA PRO A 223 -5.98 25.24 -2.31
C PRO A 223 -6.29 24.14 -1.30
N THR A 224 -5.44 24.03 -0.28
CA THR A 224 -5.66 23.17 0.87
C THR A 224 -6.99 23.53 1.52
N PRO A 225 -7.88 22.56 1.81
CA PRO A 225 -9.04 22.80 2.64
C PRO A 225 -8.57 23.33 3.98
N LYS A 226 -9.00 24.56 4.32
CA LYS A 226 -8.77 25.15 5.62
C LYS A 226 -9.56 24.34 6.66
N PRO A 227 -9.01 24.07 7.86
CA PRO A 227 -9.72 23.38 8.93
C PRO A 227 -11.04 24.07 9.32
#